data_AF-A0A1G5LSL0-F1
#
_entry.id   AF-A0A1G5LSL0-F1
#
_cell.length_a   1.000
_cell.length_b   1.000
_cell.length_c   1.000
_cell.angle_alpha   90.00
_cell.angle_beta   90.00
_cell.angle_gamma   90.00
#
_symmetry.space_group_name_H-M   'P 1'
#
loop_
_entity.id
_entity.type
_entity.pdbx_description
1 polymer ?
#
loop_
_entity_poly.entity_id
_entity_poly.type
_entity_poly.pdbx_seq_one_letter_code
_entity_poly.pdbx_strand_id
1 'polypeptide(L)' 'MYGSGKTFEVMQKIIKEDGAVAASVTGVAGMLDLAARRLTADPAGRPSSLAGNPDPRSG' A
#
# COMPACT_ATOMS: atom_id res chain seq x y z
N MET A 1 0.51 -8.44 -1.56
CA MET A 1 -0.45 -9.00 -2.53
C MET A 1 -1.77 -8.29 -2.28
N TYR A 2 -2.42 -7.68 -3.29
CA TYR A 2 -3.76 -7.11 -3.09
C TYR A 2 -4.73 -8.30 -2.98
N GLY A 3 -5.34 -8.48 -1.81
CA GLY A 3 -6.38 -9.49 -1.64
C GLY A 3 -7.58 -9.14 -2.53
N SER A 4 -8.43 -10.12 -2.86
CA SER A 4 -9.67 -9.94 -3.63
C SER A 4 -10.76 -9.15 -2.89
N GLY A 5 -10.37 -8.23 -1.99
CA GLY A 5 -11.25 -7.46 -1.13
C GLY A 5 -10.76 -6.01 -0.96
N LYS A 6 -11.37 -5.31 -0.01
CA LYS A 6 -11.16 -3.85 0.19
C LYS A 6 -9.82 -3.49 0.85
N THR A 7 -8.98 -4.49 1.10
CA THR A 7 -7.77 -4.38 1.92
C THR A 7 -6.61 -5.16 1.32
N PHE A 8 -5.40 -4.77 1.68
CA PHE A 8 -4.14 -5.40 1.29
C PHE A 8 -3.18 -5.46 2.46
N GLU A 9 -2.25 -6.40 2.40
CA GLU A 9 -1.17 -6.51 3.39
C GLU A 9 -0.05 -5.51 3.06
N VAL A 10 0.46 -4.84 4.11
CA VAL A 10 1.58 -3.92 4.05
C VAL A 10 2.73 -4.51 4.86
N MET A 11 3.91 -4.52 4.26
CA MET A 11 5.17 -4.84 4.93
C MET A 11 6.09 -3.64 4.77
N GLN A 12 6.47 -3.03 5.89
CA GLN A 12 7.36 -1.87 5.91
C GLN A 12 8.61 -2.18 6.72
N LYS A 13 9.76 -1.82 6.17
CA LYS A 13 11.02 -1.77 6.91
C LYS A 13 11.39 -0.31 7.14
N ILE A 14 11.72 0.02 8.39
CA ILE A 14 12.24 1.34 8.75
C ILE A 14 13.77 1.19 8.80
N ILE A 15 14.44 1.88 7.88
CA ILE A 15 15.88 1.80 7.68
C ILE A 15 16.53 3.05 8.28
N LYS A 16 17.61 2.86 9.06
CA LYS A 16 18.45 3.95 9.57
C LYS A 16 19.33 4.51 8.44
N GLU A 17 19.92 5.67 8.66
CA GLU A 17 20.85 6.28 7.69
C GLU A 17 22.07 5.39 7.39
N ASP A 18 22.49 4.57 8.35
CA ASP A 18 23.59 3.60 8.21
C ASP A 18 23.19 2.30 7.47
N GLY A 19 21.94 2.20 7.01
CA GLY A 19 21.41 1.03 6.31
C GLY A 19 20.91 -0.08 7.24
N ALA A 20 21.07 0.02 8.56
CA ALA A 20 20.54 -0.97 9.48
C ALA A 20 19.01 -0.89 9.60
N VAL A 21 18.36 -2.05 9.77
CA VAL A 21 16.92 -2.10 10.03
C VAL A 21 16.66 -1.68 11.48
N ALA A 22 15.93 -0.59 11.67
CA ALA A 22 15.47 -0.15 12.99
C ALA A 22 14.24 -0.93 13.44
N ALA A 23 13.30 -1.19 12.53
CA ALA A 23 12.07 -1.92 12.80
C ALA A 23 11.47 -2.51 11.53
N SER A 24 10.68 -3.57 11.69
CA SER A 24 9.78 -4.10 10.66
C SER A 24 8.34 -4.05 11.15
N VAL A 25 7.44 -3.60 10.29
CA VAL A 25 6.01 -3.49 10.56
C VAL A 25 5.25 -4.28 9.52
N THR A 26 4.33 -5.12 9.98
CA THR A 26 3.32 -5.77 9.14
C THR A 26 1.94 -5.25 9.53
N GLY A 27 1.04 -5.13 8.56
CA GLY A 27 -0.30 -4.64 8.82
C GLY A 27 -1.26 -4.86 7.66
N VAL A 28 -2.54 -4.60 7.93
CA VAL A 28 -3.59 -4.61 6.92
C VAL A 28 -4.00 -3.16 6.67
N ALA A 29 -4.00 -2.75 5.40
CA ALA A 29 -4.39 -1.42 4.96
C ALA A 29 -5.51 -1.50 3.92
N GLY A 30 -6.18 -0.38 3.65
CA GLY A 30 -7.19 -0.24 2.60
C GLY A 30 -7.29 1.20 2.14
N MET A 31 -7.92 1.43 0.98
CA MET A 31 -8.11 2.79 0.46
C MET A 31 -9.48 3.34 0.88
N LEU A 32 -9.51 4.52 1.48
CA LEU A 32 -10.73 5.16 1.95
C LEU A 32 -11.24 6.16 0.89
N ASP A 33 -12.50 5.99 0.47
CA ASP A 33 -13.25 7.08 -0.14
C ASP A 33 -13.63 8.06 0.97
N LEU A 34 -13.02 9.24 0.96
CA LEU A 34 -13.20 10.27 1.99
C LEU A 34 -14.58 10.91 1.95
N ALA A 35 -15.23 10.98 0.79
CA ALA A 35 -16.56 11.55 0.65
C ALA A 35 -17.62 10.58 1.17
N ALA A 36 -17.54 9.31 0.76
CA ALA A 36 -18.45 8.26 1.21
C ALA A 36 -18.12 7.73 2.62
N ARG A 37 -16.93 8.06 3.15
CA ARG A 37 -16.36 7.53 4.40
C ARG A 37 -16.41 6.00 4.47
N ARG A 38 -16.03 5.35 3.36
CA ARG A 38 -16.07 3.89 3.20
C ARG A 38 -14.86 3.38 2.44
N LEU A 39 -14.43 2.15 2.74
CA LEU A 39 -13.38 1.51 1.97
C LEU A 39 -13.82 1.26 0.53
N THR A 40 -12.94 1.55 -0.42
CA THR A 40 -13.16 1.27 -1.84
C THR A 40 -13.19 -0.24 -2.08
N ALA A 41 -13.97 -0.66 -3.08
CA ALA A 41 -14.02 -2.07 -3.47
C ALA A 41 -12.72 -2.51 -4.16
N ASP A 42 -12.11 -1.60 -4.91
CA ASP A 42 -10.81 -1.77 -5.56
C ASP A 42 -9.80 -0.78 -4.93
N PRO A 43 -8.94 -1.23 -4.01
CA PRO A 43 -7.91 -0.37 -3.42
C PRO A 43 -6.71 -0.12 -4.35
N ALA A 44 -6.55 -0.87 -5.46
CA ALA A 44 -5.41 -0.73 -6.38
C ALA A 44 -5.69 0.24 -7.55
N GLY A 45 -6.95 0.38 -7.98
CA GLY A 45 -7.30 1.10 -9.21
C GLY A 45 -6.87 2.57 -9.26
N ARG A 46 -7.06 3.35 -8.18
CA ARG A 46 -6.74 4.79 -8.18
C ARG A 46 -5.24 5.10 -8.09
N PRO A 47 -4.46 4.44 -7.22
CA PRO A 47 -3.00 4.59 -7.23
C PRO A 47 -2.37 4.22 -8.58
N SER A 48 -2.81 3.13 -9.22
CA SER A 48 -2.29 2.71 -10.52
C SER A 48 -2.52 3.73 -11.63
N SER A 49 -3.63 4.48 -11.59
CA SER A 49 -3.90 5.55 -12.57
C SER A 49 -3.03 6.79 -12.40
N LEU A 50 -2.39 6.97 -11.23
CA LEU A 50 -1.55 8.14 -10.90
C LEU A 50 -0.06 7.83 -10.97
N ALA A 51 0.32 6.55 -11.06
CA ALA A 51 1.70 6.12 -11.13
C ALA A 51 2.24 6.28 -12.56
N GLY A 52 3.34 7.02 -12.73
CA GLY A 52 4.04 7.15 -14.01
C GLY A 52 4.64 5.83 -14.51
N ASN A 53 4.86 4.86 -13.61
CA ASN A 53 5.06 3.45 -13.92
C ASN A 53 4.26 2.61 -12.90
N PRO A 54 3.11 2.05 -13.30
CA PRO A 54 2.20 1.38 -12.38
C PRO A 54 2.63 -0.02 -11.97
N ASP A 55 3.76 -0.54 -12.47
CA ASP A 55 4.28 -1.84 -12.04
C ASP A 55 4.88 -1.75 -10.62
N PRO A 56 4.22 -2.34 -9.61
CA PRO A 56 4.70 -2.30 -8.24
C PRO A 56 5.96 -3.15 -7.99
N ARG A 57 6.51 -3.82 -9.01
CA ARG A 57 7.73 -4.65 -8.96
C ARG A 57 8.90 -4.11 -9.77
N SER A 58 8.72 -2.97 -10.45
CA SER A 58 9.79 -2.28 -11.15
C SER A 58 10.57 -1.41 -10.17
N GLY A 59 11.42 -2.03 -9.33
CA GLY A 59 12.27 -1.34 -8.35
C GLY A 59 13.18 -2.31 -7.62
#